data_AF-A0A353BKL0-F1
#
_entry.id   AF-A0A353BKL0-F1
#
_cell.length_a   1.000
_cell.length_b   1.000
_cell.length_c   1.000
_cell.angle_alpha   90.00
_cell.angle_beta   90.00
_cell.angle_gamma   90.00
#
_symmetry.space_group_name_H-M   'P 1'
#
loop_
_entity.id
_entity.type
_entity.pdbx_description
1 polymer ?
#
loop_
_entity_poly.entity_id
_entity_poly.type
_entity_poly.pdbx_seq_one_letter_code
_entity_poly.pdbx_strand_id
1 'polypeptide(L)'
;MMPAGGRARGRRRRLLAAVMLGVLAAFLVIFGTGPYGWINMVRVNRQQARLRRELMVNMARNELLRREIKRMKEDSLYLETKARERYGLVKPGETSYRFYPADSLKSRP
;
A
#
# COMPACT_ATOMS: atom_id res chain seq x y z
N MET A 1 -26.34 24.10 -71.34
CA MET A 1 -25.62 24.76 -70.23
C MET A 1 -25.86 23.95 -68.95
N MET A 2 -24.83 23.33 -68.36
CA MET A 2 -24.96 22.53 -67.13
C MET A 2 -24.27 23.22 -65.94
N PRO A 3 -24.91 23.31 -64.75
CA PRO A 3 -24.27 23.88 -63.58
C PRO A 3 -23.45 22.83 -62.82
N ALA A 4 -22.13 22.95 -62.90
CA ALA A 4 -21.19 22.20 -62.06
C ALA A 4 -21.01 22.88 -60.68
N GLY A 5 -22.07 22.97 -59.87
CA GLY A 5 -22.04 23.69 -58.58
C GLY A 5 -22.09 22.84 -57.31
N GLY A 6 -22.42 21.54 -57.41
CA GLY A 6 -22.78 20.73 -56.24
C GLY A 6 -21.63 20.10 -55.45
N ARG A 7 -20.47 19.87 -56.08
CA ARG A 7 -19.39 19.06 -55.47
C ARG A 7 -18.61 19.79 -54.37
N ALA A 8 -18.43 21.11 -54.49
CA ALA A 8 -17.68 21.91 -53.51
C ALA A 8 -18.44 22.05 -52.17
N ARG A 9 -19.76 22.27 -52.20
CA ARG A 9 -20.60 22.36 -51.00
C ARG A 9 -20.67 21.04 -50.23
N GLY A 10 -20.77 19.91 -50.94
CA GLY A 10 -20.77 18.58 -50.32
C GLY A 10 -19.44 18.24 -49.63
N ARG A 11 -18.31 18.60 -50.24
CA ARG A 11 -16.97 18.38 -49.67
C ARG A 11 -16.75 19.21 -48.40
N ARG A 12 -17.22 20.48 -48.40
CA ARG A 12 -17.16 21.36 -47.23
C ARG A 12 -18.05 20.88 -46.07
N ARG A 13 -19.27 20.38 -46.34
CA ARG A 13 -20.14 19.76 -45.32
C ARG A 13 -19.51 18.51 -44.70
N ARG A 14 -18.86 17.65 -45.51
CA ARG A 14 -18.19 16.45 -45.01
C ARG A 14 -16.98 16.78 -44.13
N LEU A 15 -16.19 17.79 -44.53
CA LEU A 15 -15.08 18.29 -43.70
C LEU A 15 -15.58 18.87 -42.37
N LEU A 16 -16.63 19.69 -42.40
CA LEU A 16 -17.23 20.22 -41.17
C LEU A 16 -17.79 19.11 -40.27
N ALA A 17 -18.45 18.11 -40.84
CA ALA A 17 -18.95 16.96 -40.08
C ALA A 17 -17.80 16.14 -39.47
N ALA A 18 -16.71 15.91 -40.21
CA ALA A 18 -15.53 15.20 -39.70
C ALA A 18 -14.85 15.97 -38.56
N VAL A 19 -14.73 17.30 -38.68
CA VAL A 19 -14.20 18.14 -37.60
C VAL A 19 -15.11 18.11 -36.37
N MET A 20 -16.43 18.23 -36.55
CA MET A 20 -17.42 18.12 -35.46
C MET A 20 -17.31 16.78 -34.74
N LEU A 21 -17.19 15.69 -35.49
CA LEU A 21 -17.09 14.35 -34.94
C LEU A 21 -15.76 14.13 -34.22
N GLY A 22 -14.67 14.71 -34.74
CA GLY A 22 -13.36 14.72 -34.07
C GLY A 22 -13.37 15.50 -32.76
N VAL A 23 -14.01 16.67 -32.74
CA VAL A 23 -14.18 17.48 -31.51
C VAL A 23 -15.00 16.72 -30.48
N LEU A 24 -16.11 16.09 -30.89
CA LEU A 24 -16.94 15.29 -30.00
C LEU A 24 -16.18 14.10 -29.42
N ALA A 25 -15.40 13.39 -30.25
CA ALA A 25 -14.55 12.29 -29.80
C ALA A 25 -13.48 12.76 -28.80
N ALA A 26 -12.81 13.88 -29.07
CA ALA A 26 -11.85 14.47 -28.15
C ALA A 26 -12.51 14.85 -26.81
N PHE A 27 -13.71 15.42 -26.85
CA PHE A 27 -14.48 15.77 -25.66
C PHE A 27 -14.82 14.52 -24.83
N LEU A 28 -15.29 13.45 -25.48
CA LEU A 28 -15.59 12.17 -24.83
C LEU A 28 -14.35 11.51 -24.22
N VAL A 29 -13.18 11.60 -24.86
CA VAL A 29 -11.93 11.09 -24.31
C VAL A 29 -11.53 11.91 -23.08
N ILE A 30 -11.49 13.24 -23.18
CA ILE A 30 -11.08 14.12 -22.07
C ILE A 30 -11.99 13.94 -20.85
N PHE A 31 -13.31 13.88 -21.06
CA PHE A 31 -14.27 13.69 -19.97
C PHE A 31 -14.39 12.25 -19.50
N GLY A 32 -14.19 11.26 -20.37
CA GLY A 32 -14.31 9.84 -20.03
C GLY A 32 -13.08 9.28 -19.31
N THR A 33 -11.87 9.69 -19.72
CA THR A 33 -10.60 9.19 -19.17
C THR A 33 -9.93 10.16 -18.20
N GLY A 34 -10.46 11.37 -18.04
CA GLY A 34 -9.94 12.38 -17.12
C GLY A 34 -10.14 12.03 -15.63
N PRO A 35 -9.57 12.84 -14.72
CA PRO A 35 -9.66 12.63 -13.26
C PRO A 35 -11.09 12.68 -12.71
N TYR A 36 -12.04 13.28 -13.45
CA TYR A 36 -13.48 13.29 -13.12
C TYR A 36 -14.30 12.26 -13.92
N GLY A 37 -13.65 11.43 -14.73
CA GLY A 37 -14.30 10.40 -15.54
C GLY A 37 -14.77 9.20 -14.70
N TRP A 38 -15.76 8.47 -15.21
CA TRP A 38 -16.34 7.29 -14.55
C TRP A 38 -15.30 6.20 -14.19
N ILE A 39 -14.22 6.10 -14.97
CA ILE A 39 -13.12 5.16 -14.70
C ILE A 39 -12.42 5.49 -13.37
N ASN A 40 -12.25 6.76 -13.03
CA ASN A 40 -11.64 7.16 -11.77
C ASN A 40 -12.55 6.83 -10.58
N MET A 41 -13.87 6.97 -10.74
CA MET A 41 -14.83 6.66 -9.68
C MET A 41 -14.79 5.17 -9.28
N VAL A 42 -14.67 4.27 -10.26
CA VAL A 42 -14.49 2.82 -10.00
C VAL A 42 -13.14 2.54 -9.34
N ARG A 43 -12.07 3.23 -9.76
CA ARG A 43 -10.74 3.05 -9.18
C ARG A 43 -10.69 3.53 -7.73
N VAL A 44 -11.25 4.69 -7.44
CA VAL A 44 -11.32 5.29 -6.09
C VAL A 44 -12.15 4.39 -5.15
N ASN A 45 -13.30 3.89 -5.59
CA ASN A 45 -14.11 2.97 -4.78
C ASN A 45 -13.36 1.66 -4.46
N ARG A 46 -12.63 1.11 -5.43
CA ARG A 46 -11.80 -0.09 -5.20
C ARG A 46 -10.65 0.18 -4.23
N GLN A 47 -10.00 1.34 -4.32
CA GLN A 47 -8.94 1.74 -3.39
C GLN A 47 -9.48 1.92 -1.97
N GLN A 48 -10.61 2.61 -1.80
CA GLN A 48 -11.26 2.75 -0.49
C GLN A 48 -11.65 1.40 0.11
N ALA A 49 -12.18 0.47 -0.69
CA ALA A 49 -12.53 -0.87 -0.22
C ALA A 49 -11.31 -1.67 0.25
N ARG A 50 -10.17 -1.56 -0.46
CA ARG A 50 -8.91 -2.20 -0.05
C ARG A 50 -8.37 -1.60 1.25
N LEU A 51 -8.28 -0.27 1.33
CA LEU A 51 -7.80 0.42 2.53
C LEU A 51 -8.65 0.08 3.75
N ARG A 52 -9.98 0.03 3.62
CA ARG A 52 -10.86 -0.37 4.72
C ARG A 52 -10.60 -1.80 5.20
N ARG A 53 -10.36 -2.74 4.29
CA ARG A 53 -10.01 -4.13 4.68
C ARG A 53 -8.68 -4.18 5.41
N GLU A 54 -7.66 -3.49 4.91
CA GLU A 54 -6.36 -3.41 5.56
C GLU A 54 -6.45 -2.79 6.96
N LEU A 55 -7.27 -1.74 7.11
CA LEU A 55 -7.53 -1.10 8.40
C LEU A 55 -8.14 -2.09 9.39
N MET A 56 -9.17 -2.85 8.97
CA MET A 56 -9.83 -3.85 9.81
C MET A 56 -8.87 -4.96 10.23
N VAL A 57 -8.06 -5.47 9.30
CA VAL A 57 -7.06 -6.51 9.60
C VAL A 57 -6.01 -5.99 10.58
N ASN A 58 -5.52 -4.77 10.37
CA ASN A 58 -4.53 -4.16 11.27
C ASN A 58 -5.12 -3.86 12.66
N MET A 59 -6.36 -3.41 12.74
CA MET A 59 -7.05 -3.21 14.03
C MET A 59 -7.19 -4.53 14.79
N ALA A 60 -7.64 -5.59 14.13
CA ALA A 60 -7.74 -6.92 14.75
C ALA A 60 -6.38 -7.45 15.24
N ARG A 61 -5.32 -7.29 14.45
CA ARG A 61 -3.95 -7.64 14.87
C ARG A 61 -3.48 -6.80 16.06
N ASN A 62 -3.76 -5.50 16.04
CA ASN A 62 -3.39 -4.60 17.14
C ASN A 62 -4.09 -5.00 18.43
N GLU A 63 -5.39 -5.32 18.37
CA GLU A 63 -6.12 -5.81 19.53
C GLU A 63 -5.56 -7.12 20.08
N LEU A 64 -5.25 -8.09 19.21
CA LEU A 64 -4.64 -9.36 19.61
C LEU A 64 -3.29 -9.14 20.31
N LEU A 65 -2.42 -8.32 19.71
CA LEU A 65 -1.12 -7.98 20.29
C LEU A 65 -1.26 -7.23 21.62
N ARG A 66 -2.23 -6.31 21.74
CA ARG A 66 -2.49 -5.61 23.00
C ARG A 66 -2.97 -6.56 24.09
N ARG A 67 -3.85 -7.53 23.76
CA ARG A 67 -4.28 -8.57 24.70
C ARG A 67 -3.13 -9.48 25.11
N GLU A 68 -2.24 -9.80 24.17
CA GLU A 68 -1.05 -10.60 24.46
C GLU A 68 -0.05 -9.85 25.35
N ILE A 69 0.21 -8.58 25.07
CA ILE A 69 1.02 -7.70 25.93
C ILE A 69 0.39 -7.57 27.32
N LYS A 70 -0.94 -7.41 27.41
CA LYS A 70 -1.63 -7.32 28.70
C LYS A 70 -1.47 -8.60 29.51
N ARG A 71 -1.65 -9.78 28.88
CA ARG A 71 -1.40 -11.08 29.52
C ARG A 71 0.06 -11.28 29.94
N MET A 72 1.01 -10.81 29.13
CA MET A 72 2.45 -10.86 29.49
C MET A 72 2.82 -9.91 30.61
N LYS A 73 2.13 -8.77 30.74
CA LYS A 73 2.37 -7.77 31.80
C LYS A 73 1.74 -8.16 33.13
N GLU A 74 0.63 -8.89 33.11
CA GLU A 74 -0.01 -9.44 34.31
C GLU A 74 0.84 -10.55 34.95
N ASP A 75 1.86 -11.07 34.25
CA ASP A 75 2.82 -12.07 34.74
C ASP A 75 4.29 -11.62 34.52
N SER A 76 4.66 -10.52 35.17
CA SER A 76 5.97 -9.83 35.03
C SER A 76 7.19 -10.73 35.25
N LEU A 77 7.07 -11.79 36.04
CA LEU A 77 8.15 -12.74 36.33
C LEU A 77 8.48 -13.62 35.12
N TYR A 78 7.47 -13.98 34.33
CA TYR A 78 7.65 -14.80 33.14
C TYR A 78 8.32 -14.02 31.99
N LEU A 79 7.96 -12.74 31.83
CA LEU A 79 8.56 -11.85 30.83
C LEU A 79 10.04 -11.55 31.15
N GLU A 80 10.37 -11.34 32.42
CA GLU A 80 11.74 -11.13 32.88
C GLU A 80 12.62 -12.36 32.60
N THR A 81 12.10 -13.56 32.91
CA THR A 81 12.81 -14.83 32.67
C THR A 81 13.10 -15.04 31.18
N LYS A 82 12.11 -14.82 30.31
CA LYS A 82 12.29 -14.99 28.86
C LYS A 82 13.22 -13.95 28.24
N ALA A 83 13.24 -12.73 28.78
CA ALA A 83 14.16 -11.68 28.36
C ALA A 83 15.62 -11.98 28.76
N ARG A 84 15.82 -12.54 29.97
CA ARG A 84 17.12 -13.01 30.45
C ARG A 84 17.68 -14.14 29.60
N GLU A 85 16.85 -15.12 29.25
CA GLU A 85 17.27 -16.27 28.42
C GLU A 85 17.58 -15.87 26.97
N ARG A 86 16.74 -15.05 26.34
CA ARG A 86 16.89 -14.73 24.90
C ARG A 86 17.90 -13.62 24.61
N TYR A 87 18.03 -12.67 25.51
CA TYR A 87 18.85 -11.47 25.29
C TYR A 87 20.04 -11.37 26.24
N GLY A 88 20.24 -12.35 27.13
CA GLY A 88 21.36 -12.36 28.08
C GLY A 88 21.36 -11.17 29.03
N LEU A 89 20.19 -10.58 29.28
CA LEU A 89 20.05 -9.37 30.09
C LEU A 89 20.30 -9.70 31.56
N VAL A 90 21.13 -8.91 32.24
CA VAL A 90 21.45 -9.03 33.68
C VAL A 90 20.99 -7.77 34.40
N LYS A 91 20.46 -7.89 35.63
CA LYS A 91 20.08 -6.72 36.43
C LYS A 91 21.31 -5.92 36.85
N PRO A 92 21.23 -4.60 37.04
CA PRO A 92 22.32 -3.81 37.63
C PRO A 92 22.70 -4.40 39.00
N GLY A 93 23.89 -4.98 39.11
CA GLY A 93 24.38 -5.66 40.32
C GLY A 93 24.56 -7.19 40.20
N GLU A 94 24.14 -7.83 39.11
CA GLU A 94 24.37 -9.27 38.85
C GLU A 94 25.65 -9.48 38.00
N THR A 95 26.49 -10.46 38.36
CA THR A 95 27.73 -10.80 37.62
C THR A 95 27.48 -11.94 36.63
N SER A 96 27.72 -11.71 35.35
CA SER A 96 27.56 -12.74 34.30
C SER A 96 28.77 -13.68 34.27
N TYR A 97 28.55 -14.97 34.56
CA TYR A 97 29.58 -16.01 34.43
C TYR A 97 29.45 -16.68 33.07
N ARG A 98 30.50 -16.59 32.25
CA ARG A 98 30.61 -17.33 30.99
C ARG A 98 31.66 -18.43 31.17
N PHE A 99 31.23 -19.68 31.10
CA PHE A 99 32.13 -20.83 31.19
C PHE A 99 32.79 -21.06 29.84
N TYR A 100 34.12 -21.09 29.84
CA TYR A 100 34.92 -21.44 28.67
C TYR A 100 35.53 -22.84 28.89
N PRO A 101 35.59 -23.70 27.86
CA PRO A 101 36.26 -25.01 27.97
C PRO A 101 37.74 -24.82 28.32
N ALA A 102 38.29 -25.69 29.17
CA ALA A 102 39.67 -25.56 29.67
C ALA A 102 40.72 -25.43 28.54
N ASP A 103 40.48 -26.05 27.39
CA ASP A 103 41.36 -25.99 26.22
C ASP A 103 41.47 -24.59 25.57
N SER A 104 40.48 -23.71 25.78
CA SER A 104 40.47 -22.36 25.21
C SER A 104 41.37 -21.35 25.93
N LEU A 105 41.94 -21.72 27.08
CA LEU A 105 42.93 -20.91 27.80
C LEU A 105 44.37 -21.19 27.35
N LYS A 106 44.61 -22.23 26.53
CA LYS A 106 45.95 -22.65 26.10
C LYS A 106 46.48 -21.94 24.84
N SER A 107 45.75 -20.95 24.33
CA SER A 107 46.14 -20.22 23.10
C SER A 107 45.96 -18.71 23.21
N ARG A 108 46.43 -18.13 24.34
CA ARG A 108 46.84 -16.72 24.36
C ARG A 108 48.38 -16.69 24.31
N PRO A 109 49.00 -16.02 23.32
CA PRO A 109 50.43 -15.70 23.41
C PRO A 109 50.70 -14.73 24.56
#